data_AF-A0A3G6ZKH3-F1
#
_entry.id   AF-A0A3G6ZKH3-F1
#
_cell.length_a   1.000
_cell.length_b   1.000
_cell.length_c   1.000
_cell.angle_alpha   90.00
_cell.angle_beta   90.00
_cell.angle_gamma   90.00
#
_symmetry.space_group_name_H-M   'P 1'
#
loop_
_entity.id
_entity.type
_entity.pdbx_description
1 polymer ?
#
loop_
_entity_poly.entity_id
_entity_poly.type
_entity_poly.pdbx_seq_one_letter_code
_entity_poly.pdbx_strand_id
1 'polypeptide(L)'
;MIWTSVVAVPLLAGAAIAVPMAASGAVDLPDKTPRELIAFAGASDVEALSGTIEQKSELGLPDIGALTGPMEGAGDGPSSAQIEDLVSLVTGSHTAKVYLDGDSARLQVLDRLGERNVYVDGAAGEVWYVDSESQSATKLVLPDEEELRDTYGEGAEKPEAGDALPTPDEMLDEALARLDESTEVTVGTDARVAGREVYELVLTPRTDDTLVGDVRFAIDGETGVALSASVTARGATEPAFQVAFTQVDFSAPDASVFAFEPAAGLEVTEKDVPLPIDREQGELSTPQEETAPRVVGEGWSAVVELANPGMDAEQQAMLDSVTTAVDGGRVVQTSLVSVMITDDGRILVGAVPTQRLVDVAGR
;
A
#
# COMPACT_ATOMS: atom_id res chain seq x y z
N MET A 1 23.95 -4.59 -4.37
CA MET A 1 22.83 -5.52 -4.64
C MET A 1 21.53 -4.77 -4.39
N ILE A 2 20.86 -4.29 -5.45
CA ILE A 2 19.65 -3.46 -5.31
C ILE A 2 18.43 -4.37 -5.32
N TRP A 3 17.59 -4.28 -4.28
CA TRP A 3 16.47 -5.19 -4.04
C TRP A 3 15.34 -5.05 -5.06
N THR A 4 14.78 -6.18 -5.50
CA THR A 4 13.58 -6.27 -6.37
C THR A 4 12.27 -5.99 -5.62
N SER A 5 12.30 -5.13 -4.61
CA SER A 5 11.12 -4.77 -3.82
C SER A 5 10.31 -3.67 -4.51
N VAL A 6 8.98 -3.73 -4.37
CA VAL A 6 8.02 -2.82 -5.02
C VAL A 6 7.93 -3.00 -6.55
N VAL A 7 7.88 -4.26 -7.00
CA VAL A 7 6.68 -4.67 -7.77
C VAL A 7 5.96 -5.78 -6.99
N ALA A 8 5.45 -5.39 -5.82
CA ALA A 8 4.22 -6.00 -5.37
C ALA A 8 3.13 -5.53 -6.34
N VAL A 9 2.72 -6.39 -7.27
CA VAL A 9 1.43 -6.19 -7.95
C VAL A 9 0.38 -6.22 -6.84
N PRO A 10 -0.41 -5.15 -6.62
CA PRO A 10 -1.53 -5.24 -5.71
C PRO A 10 -2.58 -6.14 -6.37
N LEU A 11 -2.63 -7.40 -5.95
CA LEU A 11 -3.91 -8.11 -5.89
C LEU A 11 -4.88 -7.17 -5.16
N LEU A 12 -5.98 -6.80 -5.83
CA LEU A 12 -6.85 -5.69 -5.41
C LEU A 12 -7.73 -6.06 -4.20
N ALA A 13 -7.09 -6.33 -3.05
CA ALA A 13 -7.69 -6.06 -1.75
C ALA A 13 -7.96 -4.55 -1.68
N GLY A 14 -9.25 -4.18 -1.71
CA GLY A 14 -9.69 -2.89 -2.22
C GLY A 14 -9.10 -1.65 -1.55
N ALA A 15 -8.39 -0.83 -2.34
CA ALA A 15 -8.05 0.55 -2.01
C ALA A 15 -8.33 1.49 -3.20
N ALA A 16 -9.23 2.44 -2.99
CA ALA A 16 -9.57 3.61 -3.82
C ALA A 16 -10.11 4.71 -2.87
N ILE A 17 -10.53 5.95 -3.20
CA ILE A 17 -11.01 7.03 -2.26
C ILE A 17 -12.15 7.94 -2.87
N ALA A 18 -12.50 9.12 -2.31
CA ALA A 18 -13.73 9.91 -2.59
C ALA A 18 -13.52 11.31 -3.24
N VAL A 19 -14.58 11.90 -3.82
CA VAL A 19 -14.59 13.19 -4.53
C VAL A 19 -15.52 14.21 -3.81
N PRO A 20 -15.21 15.53 -3.75
CA PRO A 20 -16.04 16.51 -3.05
C PRO A 20 -17.48 16.61 -3.61
N MET A 21 -18.46 16.49 -2.71
CA MET A 21 -19.87 16.36 -3.08
C MET A 21 -20.50 17.65 -3.61
N ALA A 22 -21.12 17.57 -4.79
CA ALA A 22 -22.22 18.45 -5.17
C ALA A 22 -23.53 17.91 -4.58
N ALA A 23 -24.26 18.72 -3.79
CA ALA A 23 -25.47 18.28 -3.09
C ALA A 23 -26.57 17.79 -4.05
N SER A 24 -26.76 16.46 -4.12
CA SER A 24 -27.49 15.79 -5.21
C SER A 24 -28.49 14.75 -4.69
N GLY A 25 -29.47 15.21 -3.89
CA GLY A 25 -30.43 14.36 -3.20
C GLY A 25 -29.89 13.77 -1.90
N ALA A 26 -30.75 13.05 -1.18
CA ALA A 26 -30.29 12.06 -0.21
C ALA A 26 -30.10 10.75 -0.97
N VAL A 27 -28.95 10.10 -0.76
CA VAL A 27 -28.81 8.67 -1.06
C VAL A 27 -29.54 7.92 0.05
N ASP A 28 -30.19 6.81 -0.30
CA ASP A 28 -31.11 6.05 0.57
C ASP A 28 -30.97 4.56 0.21
N LEU A 29 -29.85 3.95 0.62
CA LEU A 29 -29.59 2.52 0.41
C LEU A 29 -30.20 1.70 1.56
N PRO A 30 -30.55 0.42 1.34
CA PRO A 30 -31.06 -0.45 2.41
C PRO A 30 -30.04 -0.64 3.54
N ASP A 31 -30.44 -0.34 4.78
CA ASP A 31 -29.62 -0.49 6.00
C ASP A 31 -28.84 -1.83 6.02
N LYS A 32 -27.53 -1.76 6.31
CA LYS A 32 -26.64 -2.91 6.51
C LYS A 32 -25.88 -2.78 7.82
N THR A 33 -25.69 -3.90 8.54
CA THR A 33 -24.64 -3.98 9.56
C THR A 33 -23.24 -4.06 8.91
N PRO A 34 -22.15 -3.77 9.65
CA PRO A 34 -20.79 -3.91 9.13
C PRO A 34 -20.48 -5.32 8.59
N ARG A 35 -20.99 -6.37 9.25
CA ARG A 35 -20.87 -7.75 8.77
C ARG A 35 -21.57 -7.94 7.42
N GLU A 36 -22.83 -7.50 7.29
CA GLU A 36 -23.59 -7.63 6.05
C GLU A 36 -23.02 -6.80 4.90
N LEU A 37 -22.30 -5.72 5.21
CA LEU A 37 -21.57 -4.92 4.23
C LEU A 37 -20.28 -5.61 3.75
N ILE A 38 -19.48 -6.16 4.68
CA ILE A 38 -18.25 -6.88 4.34
C ILE A 38 -18.56 -8.20 3.63
N ALA A 39 -19.58 -8.94 4.07
CA ALA A 39 -20.05 -10.16 3.40
C ALA A 39 -20.60 -9.86 1.99
N PHE A 40 -21.26 -8.72 1.80
CA PHE A 40 -21.72 -8.27 0.48
C PHE A 40 -20.56 -7.87 -0.44
N ALA A 41 -19.55 -7.16 0.07
CA ALA A 41 -18.35 -6.82 -0.69
C ALA A 41 -17.53 -8.07 -1.08
N GLY A 42 -17.39 -9.02 -0.15
CA GLY A 42 -16.72 -10.31 -0.41
C GLY A 42 -17.49 -11.26 -1.33
N ALA A 43 -18.73 -10.94 -1.68
CA ALA A 43 -19.58 -11.67 -2.62
C ALA A 43 -19.77 -10.92 -3.96
N SER A 44 -18.86 -9.99 -4.28
CA SER A 44 -18.83 -9.25 -5.54
C SER A 44 -18.39 -10.15 -6.72
N ASP A 45 -19.34 -10.58 -7.55
CA ASP A 45 -19.10 -11.34 -8.80
C ASP A 45 -18.48 -10.50 -9.96
N VAL A 46 -17.81 -9.37 -9.67
CA VAL A 46 -17.21 -8.48 -10.69
C VAL A 46 -15.80 -8.95 -11.06
N GLU A 47 -15.73 -9.79 -12.10
CA GLU A 47 -14.47 -10.33 -12.65
C GLU A 47 -13.74 -9.35 -13.60
N ALA A 48 -14.42 -8.30 -14.09
CA ALA A 48 -13.87 -7.36 -15.05
C ALA A 48 -14.32 -5.91 -14.81
N LEU A 49 -13.41 -4.94 -15.02
CA LEU A 49 -13.70 -3.51 -14.94
C LEU A 49 -12.72 -2.65 -15.74
N SER A 50 -13.12 -1.41 -16.03
CA SER A 50 -12.20 -0.32 -16.37
C SER A 50 -12.53 0.94 -15.59
N GLY A 51 -11.54 1.80 -15.35
CA GLY A 51 -11.78 3.08 -14.69
C GLY A 51 -10.58 4.01 -14.63
N THR A 52 -10.82 5.20 -14.09
CA THR A 52 -9.78 6.20 -13.79
C THR A 52 -9.76 6.47 -12.30
N ILE A 53 -8.63 6.19 -11.65
CA ILE A 53 -8.35 6.48 -10.25
C ILE A 53 -7.46 7.73 -10.11
N GLU A 54 -7.61 8.46 -9.01
CA GLU A 54 -6.86 9.70 -8.71
C GLU A 54 -6.37 9.64 -7.27
N GLN A 55 -5.07 9.37 -7.04
CA GLN A 55 -4.41 9.56 -5.75
C GLN A 55 -4.18 11.04 -5.44
N LYS A 56 -4.37 11.41 -4.18
CA LYS A 56 -3.82 12.57 -3.50
C LYS A 56 -3.21 12.14 -2.16
N SER A 57 -2.24 12.91 -1.68
CA SER A 57 -1.60 12.69 -0.38
C SER A 57 -1.41 14.05 0.31
N GLU A 58 -2.13 14.28 1.39
CA GLU A 58 -2.12 15.53 2.17
C GLU A 58 -1.45 15.29 3.54
N LEU A 59 -0.26 14.68 3.48
CA LEU A 59 0.54 14.27 4.63
C LEU A 59 1.17 15.44 5.40
N GLY A 60 0.94 16.70 5.01
CA GLY A 60 1.46 17.88 5.71
C GLY A 60 2.99 17.98 5.73
N LEU A 61 3.67 17.32 4.78
CA LEU A 61 5.12 17.25 4.71
C LEU A 61 5.76 18.65 4.56
N PRO A 62 6.92 18.90 5.20
CA PRO A 62 7.73 20.08 4.90
C PRO A 62 8.22 20.01 3.44
N ASP A 63 8.57 21.16 2.87
CA ASP A 63 9.02 21.25 1.48
C ASP A 63 10.43 20.64 1.31
N ILE A 64 10.46 19.33 1.03
CA ILE A 64 11.68 18.55 0.81
C ILE A 64 12.34 18.81 -0.56
N GLY A 65 11.86 19.77 -1.36
CA GLY A 65 12.56 20.20 -2.59
C GLY A 65 13.95 20.79 -2.35
N ALA A 66 14.30 21.10 -1.09
CA ALA A 66 15.66 21.43 -0.67
C ALA A 66 16.56 20.20 -0.45
N LEU A 67 15.99 18.99 -0.37
CA LEU A 67 16.72 17.72 -0.18
C LEU A 67 17.10 17.07 -1.51
N THR A 68 16.31 17.27 -2.57
CA THR A 68 16.49 16.63 -3.90
C THR A 68 17.55 17.35 -4.74
N GLY A 69 18.71 17.65 -4.14
CA GLY A 69 19.91 18.09 -4.84
C GLY A 69 20.64 16.91 -5.48
N PRO A 70 21.42 17.10 -6.56
CA PRO A 70 22.10 16.02 -7.27
C PRO A 70 23.16 15.33 -6.38
N MET A 71 22.75 14.26 -5.70
CA MET A 71 23.57 13.49 -4.76
C MET A 71 24.50 12.52 -5.49
N GLU A 72 25.57 13.04 -6.10
CA GLU A 72 26.58 12.23 -6.80
C GLU A 72 27.46 11.40 -5.85
N GLY A 73 26.96 10.22 -5.48
CA GLY A 73 27.79 9.01 -5.31
C GLY A 73 28.10 8.56 -3.89
N ALA A 74 27.32 7.59 -3.39
CA ALA A 74 27.69 6.75 -2.25
C ALA A 74 27.11 5.32 -2.35
N GLY A 75 27.99 4.32 -2.53
CA GLY A 75 27.69 2.91 -2.24
C GLY A 75 26.87 2.10 -3.26
N ASP A 76 26.64 0.82 -2.91
CA ASP A 76 25.93 -0.21 -3.69
C ASP A 76 24.45 -0.32 -3.25
N GLY A 77 23.83 0.85 -3.03
CA GLY A 77 22.43 1.02 -2.63
C GLY A 77 21.56 1.63 -3.75
N PRO A 78 20.26 1.84 -3.52
CA PRO A 78 19.40 2.57 -4.46
C PRO A 78 19.89 4.02 -4.63
N SER A 79 19.79 4.55 -5.84
CA SER A 79 20.20 5.93 -6.12
C SER A 79 19.21 6.95 -5.54
N SER A 80 19.67 8.19 -5.31
CA SER A 80 18.81 9.28 -4.84
C SER A 80 17.55 9.44 -5.69
N ALA A 81 17.68 9.42 -7.02
CA ALA A 81 16.55 9.47 -7.95
C ALA A 81 15.51 8.36 -7.70
N GLN A 82 15.94 7.12 -7.45
CA GLN A 82 15.02 6.00 -7.17
C GLN A 82 14.26 6.18 -5.84
N ILE A 83 14.88 6.83 -4.86
CA ILE A 83 14.23 7.18 -3.58
C ILE A 83 13.27 8.35 -3.80
N GLU A 84 13.66 9.36 -4.58
CA GLU A 84 12.82 10.50 -4.97
C GLU A 84 11.58 10.05 -5.75
N ASP A 85 11.71 9.13 -6.70
CA ASP A 85 10.60 8.53 -7.45
C ASP A 85 9.61 7.82 -6.51
N LEU A 86 10.10 6.94 -5.63
CA LEU A 86 9.26 6.21 -4.65
C LEU A 86 8.58 7.15 -3.65
N VAL A 87 9.29 8.16 -3.14
CA VAL A 87 8.72 9.18 -2.26
C VAL A 87 7.68 10.00 -3.02
N SER A 88 7.94 10.41 -4.27
CA SER A 88 6.97 11.15 -5.09
C SER A 88 5.71 10.33 -5.37
N LEU A 89 5.83 9.01 -5.56
CA LEU A 89 4.70 8.11 -5.76
C LEU A 89 3.78 8.05 -4.53
N VAL A 90 4.34 8.01 -3.32
CA VAL A 90 3.55 7.96 -2.07
C VAL A 90 3.02 9.34 -1.64
N THR A 91 3.80 10.40 -1.86
CA THR A 91 3.53 11.75 -1.33
C THR A 91 2.90 12.72 -2.33
N GLY A 92 2.91 12.38 -3.61
CA GLY A 92 2.31 13.16 -4.69
C GLY A 92 0.84 12.81 -4.94
N SER A 93 0.23 13.58 -5.84
CA SER A 93 -1.08 13.28 -6.43
C SER A 93 -0.88 12.72 -7.84
N HIS A 94 -1.53 11.58 -8.14
CA HIS A 94 -1.30 10.78 -9.35
C HIS A 94 -2.63 10.33 -9.95
N THR A 95 -2.82 10.51 -11.25
CA THR A 95 -3.96 9.92 -11.96
C THR A 95 -3.51 8.64 -12.64
N ALA A 96 -4.27 7.56 -12.49
CA ALA A 96 -4.01 6.31 -13.19
C ALA A 96 -5.29 5.73 -13.80
N LYS A 97 -5.15 4.96 -14.89
CA LYS A 97 -6.23 4.11 -15.41
C LYS A 97 -6.02 2.69 -14.93
N VAL A 98 -7.10 2.03 -14.54
CA VAL A 98 -7.12 0.63 -14.12
C VAL A 98 -8.01 -0.17 -15.08
N TYR A 99 -7.55 -1.37 -15.42
CA TYR A 99 -8.25 -2.34 -16.25
C TYR A 99 -8.08 -3.73 -15.64
N LEU A 100 -9.14 -4.53 -15.63
CA LEU A 100 -9.18 -5.91 -15.13
C LEU A 100 -10.10 -6.73 -16.04
N ASP A 101 -9.71 -7.96 -16.36
CA ASP A 101 -10.55 -8.98 -17.02
C ASP A 101 -10.03 -10.37 -16.61
N GLY A 102 -10.59 -10.92 -15.52
CA GLY A 102 -10.10 -12.15 -14.88
C GLY A 102 -8.62 -12.05 -14.48
N ASP A 103 -7.80 -12.97 -14.97
CA ASP A 103 -6.35 -13.03 -14.72
C ASP A 103 -5.54 -11.94 -15.49
N SER A 104 -6.20 -11.10 -16.29
CA SER A 104 -5.56 -9.99 -17.02
C SER A 104 -5.77 -8.67 -16.29
N ALA A 105 -4.69 -7.89 -16.08
CA ALA A 105 -4.78 -6.57 -15.47
C ALA A 105 -3.85 -5.54 -16.12
N ARG A 106 -4.23 -4.26 -16.07
CA ARG A 106 -3.34 -3.14 -16.43
C ARG A 106 -3.56 -1.94 -15.53
N LEU A 107 -2.45 -1.39 -15.03
CA LEU A 107 -2.39 -0.10 -14.36
C LEU A 107 -1.56 0.86 -15.23
N GLN A 108 -2.13 1.99 -15.65
CA GLN A 108 -1.45 3.04 -16.42
C GLN A 108 -1.42 4.32 -15.60
N VAL A 109 -0.30 4.63 -14.95
CA VAL A 109 -0.08 5.92 -14.26
C VAL A 109 0.24 6.99 -15.31
N LEU A 110 -0.42 8.15 -15.19
CA LEU A 110 -0.32 9.27 -16.13
C LEU A 110 0.52 10.39 -15.51
N ASP A 111 1.72 10.61 -16.06
CA ASP A 111 2.62 11.68 -15.63
C ASP A 111 2.50 12.91 -16.55
N ARG A 112 3.28 13.96 -16.24
CA ARG A 112 3.22 15.23 -17.00
C ARG A 112 3.81 15.16 -18.41
N LEU A 113 4.76 14.24 -18.63
CA LEU A 113 5.54 14.12 -19.88
C LEU A 113 5.56 12.69 -20.43
N GLY A 114 4.96 11.73 -19.71
CA GLY A 114 4.95 10.31 -20.06
C GLY A 114 3.89 9.54 -19.29
N GLU A 115 3.98 8.21 -19.33
CA GLU A 115 3.15 7.27 -18.60
C GLU A 115 3.98 6.05 -18.16
N ARG A 116 3.64 5.49 -17.01
CA ARG A 116 4.23 4.27 -16.45
C ARG A 116 3.15 3.20 -16.39
N ASN A 117 3.36 2.09 -17.08
CA ASN A 117 2.39 1.01 -17.17
C ASN A 117 2.90 -0.24 -16.45
N VAL A 118 2.00 -0.91 -15.74
CA VAL A 118 2.14 -2.33 -15.38
C VAL A 118 1.08 -3.10 -16.15
N TYR A 119 1.49 -4.07 -16.94
CA TYR A 119 0.62 -5.07 -17.57
C TYR A 119 0.81 -6.41 -16.84
N VAL A 120 -0.28 -7.14 -16.65
CA VAL A 120 -0.32 -8.50 -16.11
C VAL A 120 -1.10 -9.36 -17.10
N ASP A 121 -0.47 -10.39 -17.63
CA ASP A 121 -1.11 -11.46 -18.40
C ASP A 121 -0.93 -12.76 -17.61
N GLY A 122 -1.91 -13.07 -16.75
CA GLY A 122 -1.89 -14.29 -15.95
C GLY A 122 -2.07 -15.58 -16.78
N ALA A 123 -2.54 -15.49 -18.02
CA ALA A 123 -2.64 -16.64 -18.93
C ALA A 123 -1.28 -16.98 -19.58
N ALA A 124 -0.41 -15.99 -19.75
CA ALA A 124 0.98 -16.16 -20.15
C ALA A 124 1.96 -16.31 -18.97
N GLY A 125 1.54 -15.93 -17.75
CA GLY A 125 2.40 -15.85 -16.57
C GLY A 125 3.34 -14.64 -16.57
N GLU A 126 3.04 -13.61 -17.36
CA GLU A 126 3.94 -12.48 -17.61
C GLU A 126 3.47 -11.20 -16.91
N VAL A 127 4.42 -10.46 -16.31
CA VAL A 127 4.19 -9.09 -15.83
C VAL A 127 5.21 -8.16 -16.46
N TRP A 128 4.74 -7.05 -17.04
CA TRP A 128 5.58 -6.08 -17.73
C TRP A 128 5.43 -4.70 -17.10
N TYR A 129 6.52 -4.16 -16.53
CA TYR A 129 6.64 -2.73 -16.24
C TYR A 129 7.16 -2.00 -17.49
N VAL A 130 6.54 -0.91 -17.89
CA VAL A 130 6.89 -0.15 -19.10
C VAL A 130 6.90 1.34 -18.81
N ASP A 131 8.00 2.00 -19.10
CA ASP A 131 8.22 3.42 -18.83
C ASP A 131 8.45 4.18 -20.15
N SER A 132 7.56 5.13 -20.44
CA SER A 132 7.61 5.85 -21.72
C SER A 132 8.67 6.95 -21.77
N GLU A 133 9.12 7.48 -20.62
CA GLU A 133 10.06 8.61 -20.58
C GLU A 133 11.51 8.11 -20.75
N SER A 134 11.85 7.00 -20.09
CA SER A 134 13.11 6.26 -20.31
C SER A 134 13.09 5.36 -21.55
N GLN A 135 11.93 5.19 -22.21
CA GLN A 135 11.72 4.30 -23.35
C GLN A 135 12.16 2.84 -23.08
N SER A 136 11.82 2.32 -21.90
CA SER A 136 12.27 1.02 -21.43
C SER A 136 11.10 0.12 -21.01
N ALA A 137 11.33 -1.19 -21.03
CA ALA A 137 10.45 -2.19 -20.44
C ALA A 137 11.25 -3.16 -19.56
N THR A 138 10.68 -3.51 -18.41
CA THR A 138 11.16 -4.60 -17.56
C THR A 138 10.13 -5.71 -17.58
N LYS A 139 10.50 -6.87 -18.12
CA LYS A 139 9.75 -8.11 -17.90
C LYS A 139 10.10 -8.64 -16.52
N LEU A 140 9.08 -8.93 -15.73
CA LEU A 140 9.22 -9.66 -14.48
C LEU A 140 8.95 -11.13 -14.76
N VAL A 141 9.89 -11.98 -14.39
CA VAL A 141 9.71 -13.43 -14.39
C VAL A 141 9.12 -13.80 -13.03
N LEU A 142 7.89 -14.30 -13.04
CA LEU A 142 7.27 -14.90 -11.86
C LEU A 142 7.81 -16.33 -11.68
N PRO A 143 8.11 -16.76 -10.44
CA PRO A 143 8.54 -18.13 -10.16
C PRO A 143 7.42 -19.13 -10.42
N ASP A 144 7.78 -20.30 -10.94
CA ASP A 144 6.82 -21.33 -11.35
C ASP A 144 6.04 -21.93 -10.17
N GLU A 145 4.86 -22.51 -10.44
CA GLU A 145 4.07 -23.25 -9.43
C GLU A 145 4.88 -24.36 -8.71
N GLU A 146 5.88 -24.94 -9.38
CA GLU A 146 6.75 -25.98 -8.82
C GLU A 146 7.79 -25.38 -7.85
N GLU A 147 8.38 -24.22 -8.18
CA GLU A 147 9.28 -23.48 -7.29
C GLU A 147 8.53 -22.91 -6.08
N LEU A 148 7.32 -22.39 -6.27
CA LEU A 148 6.44 -21.97 -5.18
C LEU A 148 6.13 -23.13 -4.22
N ARG A 149 5.86 -24.34 -4.74
CA ARG A 149 5.61 -25.53 -3.92
C ARG A 149 6.85 -26.01 -3.17
N ASP A 150 8.02 -26.04 -3.80
CA ASP A 150 9.26 -26.48 -3.14
C ASP A 150 9.75 -25.46 -2.09
N THR A 151 9.60 -24.15 -2.34
CA THR A 151 10.17 -23.13 -1.43
C THR A 151 9.25 -22.84 -0.23
N TYR A 152 7.92 -22.84 -0.40
CA TYR A 152 6.97 -22.70 0.71
C TYR A 152 6.58 -24.03 1.38
N GLY A 153 6.70 -25.16 0.66
CA GLY A 153 6.31 -26.50 1.09
C GLY A 153 4.79 -26.73 1.14
N GLU A 154 4.37 -27.98 1.36
CA GLU A 154 3.00 -28.30 1.83
C GLU A 154 2.82 -27.88 3.31
N GLY A 155 3.04 -26.60 3.61
CA GLY A 155 2.86 -26.00 4.94
C GLY A 155 1.39 -25.83 5.35
N ALA A 156 0.46 -26.00 4.41
CA ALA A 156 -0.92 -26.33 4.72
C ALA A 156 -0.99 -27.80 5.15
N GLU A 157 -0.95 -28.04 6.46
CA GLU A 157 -1.39 -29.33 7.01
C GLU A 157 -2.78 -29.63 6.44
N LYS A 158 -2.91 -30.73 5.67
CA LYS A 158 -4.22 -31.22 5.25
C LYS A 158 -5.03 -31.46 6.53
N PRO A 159 -6.20 -30.81 6.72
CA PRO A 159 -6.96 -30.93 7.96
C PRO A 159 -7.11 -32.40 8.34
N GLU A 160 -6.79 -32.75 9.59
CA GLU A 160 -7.01 -34.11 10.06
C GLU A 160 -8.48 -34.47 9.81
N ALA A 161 -8.73 -35.63 9.20
CA ALA A 161 -10.01 -35.98 8.60
C ALA A 161 -11.10 -36.22 9.67
N GLY A 162 -11.62 -35.12 10.21
CA GLY A 162 -12.45 -35.05 11.41
C GLY A 162 -12.82 -33.61 11.78
N ASP A 163 -11.89 -32.66 11.63
CA ASP A 163 -12.20 -31.23 11.80
C ASP A 163 -12.86 -30.67 10.54
N ALA A 164 -13.96 -29.93 10.75
CA ALA A 164 -14.59 -29.18 9.68
C ALA A 164 -13.77 -27.91 9.41
N LEU A 165 -13.42 -27.67 8.14
CA LEU A 165 -12.92 -26.37 7.72
C LEU A 165 -13.96 -25.29 8.09
N PRO A 166 -13.54 -24.17 8.71
CA PRO A 166 -14.47 -23.11 9.07
C PRO A 166 -15.14 -22.56 7.81
N THR A 167 -16.44 -22.27 7.90
CA THR A 167 -17.16 -21.63 6.80
C THR A 167 -16.67 -20.19 6.60
N PRO A 168 -16.83 -19.60 5.40
CA PRO A 168 -16.50 -18.18 5.19
C PRO A 168 -17.19 -17.23 6.17
N ASP A 169 -18.39 -17.58 6.64
CA ASP A 169 -19.12 -16.86 7.69
C ASP A 169 -18.41 -16.93 9.06
N GLU A 170 -17.90 -18.10 9.46
CA GLU A 170 -17.15 -18.28 10.71
C GLU A 170 -15.76 -17.61 10.63
N MET A 171 -15.11 -17.65 9.47
CA MET A 171 -13.87 -16.91 9.22
C MET A 171 -14.07 -15.39 9.28
N LEU A 172 -15.19 -14.89 8.74
CA LEU A 172 -15.57 -13.47 8.82
C LEU A 172 -15.87 -13.06 10.26
N ASP A 173 -16.59 -13.88 11.03
CA ASP A 173 -16.83 -13.63 12.45
C ASP A 173 -15.53 -13.57 13.26
N GLU A 174 -14.59 -14.49 13.03
CA GLU A 174 -13.30 -14.48 13.74
C GLU A 174 -12.44 -13.26 13.33
N ALA A 175 -12.42 -12.90 12.05
CA ALA A 175 -11.74 -11.71 11.57
C ALA A 175 -12.32 -10.42 12.17
N LEU A 176 -13.66 -10.30 12.22
CA LEU A 176 -14.35 -9.17 12.84
C LEU A 176 -14.11 -9.10 14.35
N ALA A 177 -14.11 -10.24 15.05
CA ALA A 177 -13.82 -10.29 16.48
C ALA A 177 -12.39 -9.80 16.79
N ARG A 178 -11.38 -10.24 16.03
CA ARG A 178 -9.99 -9.77 16.17
C ARG A 178 -9.82 -8.29 15.80
N LEU A 179 -10.59 -7.78 14.83
CA LEU A 179 -10.59 -6.35 14.51
C LEU A 179 -11.18 -5.52 15.65
N ASP A 180 -12.30 -5.96 16.25
CA ASP A 180 -13.02 -5.22 17.31
C ASP A 180 -12.17 -4.98 18.57
N GLU A 181 -11.20 -5.86 18.87
CA GLU A 181 -10.23 -5.68 19.98
C GLU A 181 -9.45 -4.36 19.90
N SER A 182 -9.26 -3.82 18.68
CA SER A 182 -8.42 -2.63 18.42
C SER A 182 -9.12 -1.54 17.60
N THR A 183 -10.22 -1.86 16.92
CA THR A 183 -10.83 -1.05 15.86
C THR A 183 -12.35 -1.13 15.93
N GLU A 184 -13.02 0.00 16.11
CA GLU A 184 -14.46 0.09 15.98
C GLU A 184 -14.85 0.05 14.50
N VAL A 185 -15.67 -0.92 14.09
CA VAL A 185 -16.14 -1.06 12.71
C VAL A 185 -17.62 -0.69 12.63
N THR A 186 -17.96 0.27 11.78
CA THR A 186 -19.31 0.85 11.64
C THR A 186 -19.69 1.01 10.18
N VAL A 187 -20.98 1.26 9.90
CA VAL A 187 -21.43 1.78 8.61
C VAL A 187 -21.74 3.27 8.78
N GLY A 188 -21.18 4.09 7.90
CA GLY A 188 -21.30 5.54 7.87
C GLY A 188 -22.54 6.02 7.14
N THR A 189 -22.42 7.15 6.45
CA THR A 189 -23.52 7.73 5.66
C THR A 189 -23.43 7.32 4.21
N ASP A 190 -24.56 6.98 3.58
CA ASP A 190 -24.57 6.69 2.15
C ASP A 190 -24.08 7.90 1.33
N ALA A 191 -23.21 7.61 0.36
CA ALA A 191 -22.49 8.61 -0.41
C ALA A 191 -22.53 8.30 -1.91
N ARG A 192 -21.81 9.09 -2.72
CA ARG A 192 -21.58 8.79 -4.15
C ARG A 192 -20.11 8.91 -4.54
N VAL A 193 -19.61 7.91 -5.26
CA VAL A 193 -18.24 7.82 -5.81
C VAL A 193 -18.33 7.34 -7.26
N ALA A 194 -17.51 7.91 -8.17
CA ALA A 194 -17.65 7.72 -9.63
C ALA A 194 -19.09 7.93 -10.19
N GLY A 195 -19.93 8.67 -9.47
CA GLY A 195 -21.36 8.87 -9.78
C GLY A 195 -22.30 7.76 -9.27
N ARG A 196 -21.78 6.63 -8.77
CA ARG A 196 -22.51 5.46 -8.25
C ARG A 196 -22.78 5.63 -6.75
N GLU A 197 -23.83 4.99 -6.23
CA GLU A 197 -24.23 5.08 -4.82
C GLU A 197 -23.48 4.04 -3.98
N VAL A 198 -22.98 4.44 -2.81
CA VAL A 198 -22.06 3.64 -1.99
C VAL A 198 -22.42 3.66 -0.51
N TYR A 199 -22.25 2.53 0.16
CA TYR A 199 -22.22 2.44 1.62
C TYR A 199 -20.82 2.77 2.13
N GLU A 200 -20.64 3.61 3.16
CA GLU A 200 -19.34 3.80 3.81
C GLU A 200 -19.12 2.74 4.92
N LEU A 201 -18.09 1.89 4.82
CA LEU A 201 -17.59 1.07 5.93
C LEU A 201 -16.51 1.85 6.69
N VAL A 202 -16.72 2.22 7.95
CA VAL A 202 -15.80 3.08 8.72
C VAL A 202 -15.12 2.29 9.84
N LEU A 203 -13.79 2.35 9.86
CA LEU A 203 -12.88 1.73 10.83
C LEU A 203 -12.23 2.83 11.68
N THR A 204 -12.49 2.86 12.98
CA THR A 204 -11.96 3.88 13.91
C THR A 204 -11.06 3.22 14.97
N PRO A 205 -9.78 3.60 15.08
CA PRO A 205 -8.89 3.05 16.11
C PRO A 205 -9.41 3.32 17.53
N ARG A 206 -9.51 2.26 18.35
CA ARG A 206 -9.99 2.34 19.76
C ARG A 206 -8.96 2.94 20.74
N THR A 207 -7.78 3.31 20.27
CA THR A 207 -6.72 3.97 21.05
C THR A 207 -6.48 5.41 20.59
N ASP A 208 -6.02 6.27 21.50
CA ASP A 208 -5.51 7.62 21.20
C ASP A 208 -3.99 7.64 20.92
N ASP A 209 -3.27 6.53 21.12
CA ASP A 209 -1.83 6.38 20.83
C ASP A 209 -1.51 6.29 19.31
N THR A 210 -2.35 6.87 18.45
CA THR A 210 -2.22 6.81 16.99
C THR A 210 -2.59 8.14 16.31
N LEU A 211 -1.89 8.46 15.21
CA LEU A 211 -2.20 9.59 14.33
C LEU A 211 -3.41 9.31 13.42
N VAL A 212 -3.85 8.05 13.28
CA VAL A 212 -5.05 7.71 12.49
C VAL A 212 -6.31 8.08 13.27
N GLY A 213 -7.21 8.83 12.63
CA GLY A 213 -8.54 9.17 13.16
C GLY A 213 -9.59 8.16 12.70
N ASP A 214 -9.70 7.95 11.38
CA ASP A 214 -10.52 6.91 10.77
C ASP A 214 -9.94 6.40 9.45
N VAL A 215 -10.36 5.21 9.05
CA VAL A 215 -10.22 4.66 7.69
C VAL A 215 -11.63 4.34 7.18
N ARG A 216 -11.98 4.66 5.94
CA ARG A 216 -13.36 4.51 5.42
C ARG A 216 -13.36 3.86 4.06
N PHE A 217 -14.08 2.76 3.84
CA PHE A 217 -14.21 2.08 2.56
C PHE A 217 -15.62 2.26 2.01
N ALA A 218 -15.82 3.13 1.03
CA ALA A 218 -17.09 3.21 0.32
C ALA A 218 -17.22 2.08 -0.71
N ILE A 219 -18.27 1.29 -0.55
CA ILE A 219 -18.55 0.03 -1.26
C ILE A 219 -19.76 0.25 -2.16
N ASP A 220 -19.66 -0.16 -3.43
CA ASP A 220 -20.73 0.00 -4.41
C ASP A 220 -22.05 -0.67 -3.98
N GLY A 221 -23.13 0.10 -3.98
CA GLY A 221 -24.44 -0.33 -3.51
C GLY A 221 -25.11 -1.40 -4.37
N GLU A 222 -24.69 -1.56 -5.64
CA GLU A 222 -25.23 -2.56 -6.57
C GLU A 222 -24.31 -3.78 -6.69
N THR A 223 -22.98 -3.60 -6.72
CA THR A 223 -22.01 -4.67 -7.03
C THR A 223 -21.15 -5.16 -5.88
N GLY A 224 -21.02 -4.39 -4.78
CA GLY A 224 -20.11 -4.72 -3.68
C GLY A 224 -18.63 -4.36 -3.93
N VAL A 225 -18.28 -3.81 -5.11
CA VAL A 225 -16.90 -3.39 -5.40
C VAL A 225 -16.48 -2.21 -4.53
N ALA A 226 -15.27 -2.25 -3.97
CA ALA A 226 -14.71 -1.13 -3.20
C ALA A 226 -14.34 0.04 -4.11
N LEU A 227 -15.07 1.15 -3.98
CA LEU A 227 -14.80 2.39 -4.73
C LEU A 227 -14.03 3.45 -3.91
N SER A 228 -13.99 3.38 -2.56
CA SER A 228 -13.39 4.47 -1.75
C SER A 228 -12.94 4.16 -0.28
N ALA A 229 -11.84 3.44 -0.06
CA ALA A 229 -10.94 3.30 1.12
C ALA A 229 -10.07 4.53 1.59
N SER A 230 -10.63 5.63 2.13
CA SER A 230 -9.89 6.81 2.64
C SER A 230 -9.16 6.64 3.98
N VAL A 231 -8.08 7.41 4.25
CA VAL A 231 -7.45 7.53 5.60
C VAL A 231 -7.45 8.98 6.10
N THR A 232 -8.07 9.21 7.26
CA THR A 232 -8.22 10.53 7.90
C THR A 232 -7.33 10.63 9.14
N ALA A 233 -6.60 11.74 9.29
CA ALA A 233 -5.76 12.00 10.46
C ALA A 233 -6.60 12.36 11.71
N ARG A 234 -6.13 12.03 12.91
CA ARG A 234 -6.85 12.25 14.17
C ARG A 234 -7.11 13.75 14.41
N GLY A 235 -8.37 14.16 14.32
CA GLY A 235 -8.80 15.55 14.46
C GLY A 235 -8.82 16.37 13.15
N ALA A 236 -8.48 15.77 12.00
CA ALA A 236 -8.69 16.38 10.68
C ALA A 236 -10.14 16.21 10.21
N THR A 237 -10.57 17.06 9.28
CA THR A 237 -11.89 16.99 8.60
C THR A 237 -11.81 16.51 7.16
N GLU A 238 -10.60 16.41 6.61
CA GLU A 238 -10.31 16.02 5.22
C GLU A 238 -9.26 14.89 5.25
N PRO A 239 -9.32 13.87 4.37
CA PRO A 239 -8.42 12.73 4.43
C PRO A 239 -6.99 13.08 4.05
N ALA A 240 -6.01 12.58 4.80
CA ALA A 240 -4.59 12.80 4.52
C ALA A 240 -4.03 11.90 3.39
N PHE A 241 -4.84 10.97 2.88
CA PHE A 241 -4.55 10.10 1.74
C PHE A 241 -5.85 9.85 0.94
N GLN A 242 -5.78 9.75 -0.41
CA GLN A 242 -6.94 10.00 -1.30
C GLN A 242 -6.87 9.40 -2.76
N VAL A 243 -6.91 8.07 -3.00
CA VAL A 243 -6.93 7.27 -4.27
C VAL A 243 -8.29 7.14 -5.01
N ALA A 244 -9.02 8.21 -5.31
CA ALA A 244 -10.42 8.15 -5.76
C ALA A 244 -10.74 7.51 -7.12
N PHE A 245 -11.70 6.56 -7.20
CA PHE A 245 -12.36 6.24 -8.48
C PHE A 245 -13.17 7.46 -8.94
N THR A 246 -12.71 8.10 -10.02
CA THR A 246 -13.39 9.25 -10.65
C THR A 246 -14.38 8.81 -11.72
N GLN A 247 -14.08 7.68 -12.39
CA GLN A 247 -14.93 7.00 -13.37
C GLN A 247 -14.72 5.48 -13.24
N VAL A 248 -15.78 4.68 -13.31
CA VAL A 248 -15.71 3.22 -13.33
C VAL A 248 -16.80 2.66 -14.26
N ASP A 249 -16.47 1.58 -14.96
CA ASP A 249 -17.35 0.78 -15.81
C ASP A 249 -17.06 -0.71 -15.55
N PHE A 250 -18.11 -1.51 -15.35
CA PHE A 250 -18.02 -2.95 -15.01
C PHE A 250 -18.27 -3.86 -16.22
N SER A 251 -18.12 -3.34 -17.44
CA SER A 251 -18.01 -4.17 -18.65
C SER A 251 -16.57 -4.60 -18.90
N ALA A 252 -16.41 -5.78 -19.51
CA ALA A 252 -15.10 -6.31 -19.90
C ALA A 252 -14.39 -5.31 -20.85
N PRO A 253 -13.16 -4.88 -20.53
CA PRO A 253 -12.34 -4.06 -21.42
C PRO A 253 -12.08 -4.73 -22.77
N ASP A 254 -11.72 -3.95 -23.80
CA ASP A 254 -11.22 -4.55 -25.04
C ASP A 254 -9.87 -5.24 -24.77
N ALA A 255 -9.73 -6.51 -25.16
CA ALA A 255 -8.53 -7.31 -24.88
C ALA A 255 -7.22 -6.66 -25.39
N SER A 256 -7.27 -5.79 -26.40
CA SER A 256 -6.11 -5.03 -26.88
C SER A 256 -5.55 -4.01 -25.86
N VAL A 257 -6.27 -3.73 -24.77
CA VAL A 257 -5.79 -2.89 -23.67
C VAL A 257 -4.74 -3.60 -22.82
N PHE A 258 -4.84 -4.92 -22.66
CA PHE A 258 -3.89 -5.75 -21.89
C PHE A 258 -2.66 -6.17 -22.70
N ALA A 259 -2.78 -6.24 -24.03
CA ALA A 259 -1.69 -6.66 -24.91
C ALA A 259 -0.53 -5.65 -24.91
N PHE A 260 0.64 -6.10 -24.45
CA PHE A 260 1.91 -5.39 -24.62
C PHE A 260 2.89 -6.23 -25.45
N GLU A 261 3.34 -5.68 -26.58
CA GLU A 261 4.45 -6.22 -27.38
C GLU A 261 5.55 -5.14 -27.45
N PRO A 262 6.78 -5.42 -26.98
CA PRO A 262 7.86 -4.43 -27.00
C PRO A 262 8.27 -4.10 -28.45
N ALA A 263 8.23 -2.81 -28.79
CA ALA A 263 8.57 -2.33 -30.12
C ALA A 263 10.04 -2.65 -30.50
N ALA A 264 10.30 -2.89 -31.79
CA ALA A 264 11.63 -3.23 -32.28
C ALA A 264 12.66 -2.12 -31.99
N GLY A 265 13.55 -2.37 -31.02
CA GLY A 265 14.56 -1.41 -30.56
C GLY A 265 14.25 -0.74 -29.20
N LEU A 266 13.16 -1.12 -28.52
CA LEU A 266 12.92 -0.79 -27.12
C LEU A 266 13.97 -1.48 -26.23
N GLU A 267 14.42 -0.82 -25.16
CA GLU A 267 15.28 -1.48 -24.17
C GLU A 267 14.45 -2.41 -23.30
N VAL A 268 14.72 -3.73 -23.39
CA VAL A 268 14.06 -4.75 -22.56
C VAL A 268 15.07 -5.31 -21.57
N THR A 269 14.73 -5.20 -20.28
CA THR A 269 15.42 -5.89 -19.18
C THR A 269 14.52 -7.02 -18.68
N GLU A 270 15.08 -8.17 -18.34
CA GLU A 270 14.38 -9.22 -17.61
C GLU A 270 14.85 -9.21 -16.14
N LYS A 271 13.93 -9.40 -15.20
CA LYS A 271 14.22 -9.53 -13.76
C LYS A 271 13.37 -10.64 -13.15
N ASP A 272 14.02 -11.59 -12.51
CA ASP A 272 13.35 -12.57 -11.66
C ASP A 272 12.77 -11.87 -10.43
N VAL A 273 11.54 -12.22 -10.03
CA VAL A 273 10.95 -11.78 -8.76
C VAL A 273 11.42 -12.75 -7.67
N PRO A 274 12.36 -12.36 -6.78
CA PRO A 274 12.93 -13.27 -5.80
C PRO A 274 11.89 -13.65 -4.75
N LEU A 275 11.71 -14.95 -4.51
CA LEU A 275 10.90 -15.43 -3.40
C LEU A 275 11.56 -15.03 -2.06
N PRO A 276 10.81 -14.46 -1.10
CA PRO A 276 11.36 -13.97 0.16
C PRO A 276 11.63 -15.10 1.18
N ILE A 277 12.43 -16.10 0.78
CA ILE A 277 12.69 -17.32 1.56
C ILE A 277 14.07 -17.93 1.25
N ASP A 278 15.12 -17.33 1.82
CA ASP A 278 16.42 -17.99 1.96
C ASP A 278 16.32 -19.16 2.95
N ARG A 279 16.22 -20.40 2.43
CA ARG A 279 16.45 -21.62 3.20
C ARG A 279 17.34 -22.61 2.44
N GLU A 280 18.40 -23.02 3.14
CA GLU A 280 19.29 -24.14 2.82
C GLU A 280 20.21 -24.05 1.59
N GLN A 281 21.41 -23.47 1.81
CA GLN A 281 22.62 -24.31 1.71
C GLN A 281 23.84 -23.74 2.46
N GLY A 282 24.18 -24.38 3.60
CA GLY A 282 25.53 -24.37 4.18
C GLY A 282 26.01 -23.07 4.86
N GLU A 283 26.40 -23.18 6.14
CA GLU A 283 27.01 -22.10 6.93
C GLU A 283 26.12 -20.83 7.07
N LEU A 284 25.25 -20.88 8.09
CA LEU A 284 24.51 -19.72 8.58
C LEU A 284 25.46 -18.59 9.02
N SER A 285 25.82 -17.72 8.09
CA SER A 285 25.92 -16.29 8.39
C SER A 285 24.51 -15.79 8.71
N THR A 286 24.05 -16.05 9.93
CA THR A 286 22.87 -15.39 10.48
C THR A 286 23.01 -13.88 10.24
N PRO A 287 22.01 -13.20 9.67
CA PRO A 287 21.85 -11.77 9.90
C PRO A 287 21.95 -11.57 11.42
N GLN A 288 22.93 -10.79 11.84
CA GLN A 288 23.21 -10.54 13.25
C GLN A 288 21.90 -10.06 13.91
N GLU A 289 21.49 -10.63 15.06
CA GLU A 289 20.15 -10.40 15.64
C GLU A 289 19.85 -8.90 15.94
N GLU A 290 20.87 -8.06 15.84
CA GLU A 290 20.88 -6.60 15.96
C GLU A 290 20.43 -5.85 14.67
N THR A 291 20.22 -6.52 13.52
CA THR A 291 19.84 -5.87 12.25
C THR A 291 18.44 -6.18 11.72
N ALA A 292 17.73 -7.16 12.29
CA ALA A 292 16.35 -7.47 11.89
C ALA A 292 15.35 -6.39 12.40
N PRO A 293 14.30 -6.04 11.62
CA PRO A 293 13.27 -5.11 12.07
C PRO A 293 12.53 -5.64 13.31
N ARG A 294 12.37 -4.81 14.34
CA ARG A 294 11.69 -5.17 15.59
C ARG A 294 10.38 -4.40 15.72
N VAL A 295 9.31 -5.05 16.14
CA VAL A 295 8.01 -4.38 16.36
C VAL A 295 7.76 -4.22 17.85
N VAL A 296 7.43 -3.00 18.28
CA VAL A 296 7.20 -2.62 19.68
C VAL A 296 5.77 -2.09 19.83
N GLY A 297 4.95 -2.80 20.59
CA GLY A 297 3.52 -2.52 20.72
C GLY A 297 2.68 -3.22 19.64
N GLU A 298 1.37 -2.99 19.70
CA GLU A 298 0.37 -3.78 18.96
C GLU A 298 -0.67 -2.87 18.29
N GLY A 299 -1.25 -3.35 17.18
CA GLY A 299 -2.25 -2.64 16.39
C GLY A 299 -1.81 -1.22 15.99
N TRP A 300 -2.73 -0.27 16.09
CA TRP A 300 -2.51 1.15 15.76
C TRP A 300 -1.41 1.85 16.60
N SER A 301 -0.96 1.24 17.70
CA SER A 301 0.08 1.78 18.60
C SER A 301 1.48 1.21 18.34
N ALA A 302 1.62 0.35 17.33
CA ALA A 302 2.87 -0.32 17.00
C ALA A 302 3.93 0.63 16.42
N VAL A 303 5.18 0.39 16.79
CA VAL A 303 6.37 1.08 16.29
C VAL A 303 7.33 0.05 15.72
N VAL A 304 7.81 0.28 14.50
CA VAL A 304 8.88 -0.52 13.88
C VAL A 304 10.22 0.14 14.19
N GLU A 305 11.11 -0.61 14.84
CA GLU A 305 12.50 -0.25 15.10
C GLU A 305 13.41 -0.90 14.04
N LEU A 306 14.27 -0.08 13.46
CA LEU A 306 15.23 -0.41 12.41
C LEU A 306 16.63 0.06 12.84
N ALA A 307 17.67 -0.70 12.50
CA ALA A 307 19.04 -0.22 12.61
C ALA A 307 19.32 0.82 11.49
N ASN A 308 19.90 1.98 11.84
CA ASN A 308 20.38 2.92 10.83
C ASN A 308 21.64 2.32 10.14
N PRO A 309 21.68 2.19 8.79
CA PRO A 309 22.90 1.75 8.09
C PRO A 309 24.08 2.72 8.23
N GLY A 310 23.85 3.93 8.76
CA GLY A 310 24.83 4.97 8.94
C GLY A 310 24.65 6.07 7.90
N MET A 311 24.87 7.32 8.34
CA MET A 311 24.73 8.53 7.52
C MET A 311 26.01 9.35 7.63
N ASP A 312 26.46 9.95 6.53
CA ASP A 312 27.61 10.86 6.57
C ASP A 312 27.26 12.23 7.18
N ALA A 313 28.26 13.10 7.34
CA ALA A 313 28.08 14.40 8.00
C ALA A 313 27.24 15.41 7.20
N GLU A 314 27.13 15.25 5.88
CA GLU A 314 26.32 16.10 5.00
C GLU A 314 24.86 15.63 5.05
N GLN A 315 24.63 14.32 4.95
CA GLN A 315 23.33 13.68 5.19
C GLN A 315 22.78 13.98 6.60
N GLN A 316 23.62 13.98 7.63
CA GLN A 316 23.23 14.37 8.99
C GLN A 316 22.81 15.85 9.06
N ALA A 317 23.64 16.78 8.55
CA ALA A 317 23.33 18.22 8.57
C ALA A 317 22.06 18.57 7.76
N MET A 318 21.77 17.76 6.74
CA MET A 318 20.60 17.82 5.88
C MET A 318 19.33 17.33 6.60
N LEU A 319 19.37 16.16 7.26
CA LEU A 319 18.30 15.66 8.11
C LEU A 319 18.02 16.57 9.32
N ASP A 320 19.07 17.19 9.87
CA ASP A 320 19.02 18.20 10.92
C ASP A 320 18.19 19.44 10.53
N SER A 321 17.98 19.70 9.23
CA SER A 321 17.20 20.84 8.73
C SER A 321 15.70 20.56 8.62
N VAL A 322 15.30 19.29 8.50
CA VAL A 322 13.90 18.85 8.33
C VAL A 322 13.33 18.10 9.55
N THR A 323 14.17 17.77 10.54
CA THR A 323 13.76 17.11 11.77
C THR A 323 13.78 18.05 12.98
N THR A 324 12.80 17.92 13.87
CA THR A 324 12.75 18.60 15.16
C THR A 324 13.51 17.79 16.21
N ALA A 325 14.36 18.43 17.01
CA ALA A 325 15.05 17.76 18.11
C ALA A 325 14.08 17.43 19.27
N VAL A 326 14.23 16.23 19.84
CA VAL A 326 13.42 15.69 20.95
C VAL A 326 14.33 15.00 21.98
N ASP A 327 13.80 14.57 23.11
CA ASP A 327 14.58 13.77 24.06
C ASP A 327 14.98 12.43 23.42
N GLY A 328 16.30 12.17 23.35
CA GLY A 328 16.87 10.94 22.78
C GLY A 328 17.00 10.90 21.26
N GLY A 329 16.83 12.02 20.55
CA GLY A 329 17.11 12.09 19.11
C GLY A 329 16.38 13.21 18.36
N ARG A 330 15.98 12.93 17.12
CA ARG A 330 15.28 13.89 16.23
C ARG A 330 14.12 13.21 15.51
N VAL A 331 13.02 13.94 15.31
CA VAL A 331 11.77 13.43 14.71
C VAL A 331 11.33 14.26 13.51
N VAL A 332 10.73 13.60 12.52
CA VAL A 332 9.83 14.20 11.54
C VAL A 332 8.47 13.54 11.69
N GLN A 333 7.41 14.36 11.76
CA GLN A 333 6.03 13.88 11.90
C GLN A 333 5.17 14.47 10.77
N THR A 334 4.37 13.62 10.16
CA THR A 334 3.38 13.94 9.12
C THR A 334 1.96 13.84 9.69
N SER A 335 0.93 14.07 8.86
CA SER A 335 -0.47 13.87 9.24
C SER A 335 -0.78 12.44 9.73
N LEU A 336 -0.04 11.42 9.26
CA LEU A 336 -0.35 10.00 9.54
C LEU A 336 0.82 9.16 10.10
N VAL A 337 2.07 9.58 9.88
CA VAL A 337 3.28 8.81 10.22
C VAL A 337 4.32 9.68 10.91
N SER A 338 4.93 9.16 11.99
CA SER A 338 6.13 9.72 12.62
C SER A 338 7.34 8.85 12.31
N VAL A 339 8.50 9.49 12.11
CA VAL A 339 9.82 8.85 11.99
C VAL A 339 10.79 9.56 12.94
N MET A 340 11.39 8.82 13.86
CA MET A 340 12.42 9.31 14.78
C MET A 340 13.75 8.63 14.49
N ILE A 341 14.83 9.41 14.39
CA ILE A 341 16.21 8.92 14.39
C ILE A 341 16.76 9.18 15.80
N THR A 342 17.20 8.13 16.49
CA THR A 342 17.64 8.22 17.89
C THR A 342 19.13 8.54 18.00
N ASP A 343 19.56 9.07 19.15
CA ASP A 343 20.98 9.38 19.44
C ASP A 343 21.89 8.13 19.44
N ASP A 344 21.31 6.93 19.63
CA ASP A 344 22.01 5.64 19.57
C ASP A 344 21.97 4.96 18.19
N GLY A 345 21.41 5.62 17.16
CA GLY A 345 21.45 5.15 15.77
C GLY A 345 20.35 4.15 15.37
N ARG A 346 19.23 4.13 16.08
CA ARG A 346 18.00 3.46 15.64
C ARG A 346 17.12 4.41 14.82
N ILE A 347 16.26 3.83 13.99
CA ILE A 347 15.18 4.53 13.31
C ILE A 347 13.87 3.90 13.78
N LEU A 348 13.00 4.71 14.38
CA LEU A 348 11.68 4.30 14.87
C LEU A 348 10.61 4.88 13.94
N VAL A 349 9.74 4.04 13.40
CA VAL A 349 8.67 4.40 12.46
C VAL A 349 7.33 3.93 12.99
N GLY A 350 6.29 4.77 12.95
CA GLY A 350 4.94 4.32 13.30
C GLY A 350 3.86 5.36 13.00
N ALA A 351 2.61 4.89 12.88
CA ALA A 351 1.44 5.75 12.74
C ALA A 351 1.00 6.36 14.09
N VAL A 352 1.97 6.87 14.86
CA VAL A 352 1.84 7.22 16.28
C VAL A 352 2.35 8.63 16.56
N PRO A 353 1.85 9.33 17.59
CA PRO A 353 2.38 10.65 17.97
C PRO A 353 3.86 10.60 18.36
N THR A 354 4.61 11.67 18.10
CA THR A 354 6.04 11.82 18.47
C THR A 354 6.38 11.29 19.87
N GLN A 355 5.56 11.58 20.90
CA GLN A 355 5.79 11.12 22.27
C GLN A 355 5.91 9.60 22.38
N ARG A 356 5.12 8.84 21.60
CA ARG A 356 5.17 7.37 21.59
C ARG A 356 6.50 6.84 21.02
N LEU A 357 7.14 7.56 20.09
CA LEU A 357 8.47 7.19 19.63
C LEU A 357 9.53 7.46 20.70
N VAL A 358 9.44 8.60 21.40
CA VAL A 358 10.32 8.92 22.54
C VAL A 358 10.18 7.90 23.68
N ASP A 359 8.94 7.50 24.02
CA ASP A 359 8.64 6.49 25.04
C ASP A 359 9.09 5.05 24.66
N VAL A 360 9.34 4.80 23.38
CA VAL A 360 9.93 3.55 22.85
C VAL A 360 11.46 3.64 22.80
N ALA A 361 12.00 4.80 22.41
CA ALA A 361 13.45 5.05 22.38
C ALA A 361 14.09 4.95 23.77
N GLY A 362 13.41 5.46 24.81
CA GLY A 362 13.90 5.51 26.20
C GLY A 362 13.78 4.22 27.02
N ARG A 363 13.71 3.04 26.40
CA ARG A 363 13.58 1.72 27.06
C ARG A 363 14.92 0.98 27.18
#